data_AF-A0A6M2D804-F1
#
_entry.id   AF-A0A6M2D804-F1
#
_cell.length_a   1.000
_cell.length_b   1.000
_cell.length_c   1.000
_cell.angle_alpha   90.00
_cell.angle_beta   90.00
_cell.angle_gamma   90.00
#
_symmetry.space_group_name_H-M   'P 1'
#
loop_
_entity.id
_entity.type
_entity.pdbx_description
1 polymer ?
#
loop_
_entity_poly.entity_id
_entity_poly.type
_entity_poly.pdbx_seq_one_letter_code
_entity_poly.pdbx_strand_id
1 'polypeptide(L)'
;AKHDEADKNISAAFEDLSKLMEMAKDMGALSKSITQKLKEKGSSLTDDETVMFKSHLLSLGISDPVTKSAYGSGMTYYQELAKQLAEVLEGPVQESGGILSLTDVYCRINRARGLELLSPEDLLNACKVMESLQLPLRLHVFRSGVTVLKLATQNDEATSTETRQLIDEHGSLSAEQLSPLVHIPVILAKERLICAEQRGLLCRDDSVEGLRFYPNLFLEKLD
;
A
#
# COMPACT_ATOMS: atom_id res chain seq x y z
N ALA A 1 -3.61 -40.15 -31.32
CA ALA A 1 -4.79 -40.50 -30.51
C ALA A 1 -4.94 -39.58 -29.30
N LYS A 2 -4.21 -39.75 -28.19
CA LYS A 2 -4.32 -38.85 -27.02
C LYS A 2 -3.89 -37.39 -27.27
N HIS A 3 -2.89 -37.19 -28.13
CA HIS A 3 -2.47 -35.84 -28.54
C HIS A 3 -3.53 -35.15 -29.42
N ASP A 4 -4.09 -35.85 -30.40
CA ASP A 4 -5.15 -35.31 -31.28
C ASP A 4 -6.44 -34.98 -30.51
N GLU A 5 -6.73 -35.72 -29.44
CA GLU A 5 -7.87 -35.47 -28.56
C GLU A 5 -7.63 -34.27 -27.63
N ALA A 6 -6.39 -34.09 -27.14
CA ALA A 6 -5.99 -32.90 -26.39
C ALA A 6 -6.02 -31.64 -27.26
N ASP A 7 -5.52 -31.71 -28.50
CA ASP A 7 -5.53 -30.57 -29.44
C ASP A 7 -6.96 -30.19 -29.85
N LYS A 8 -7.86 -31.17 -30.01
CA LYS A 8 -9.29 -30.92 -30.23
C LYS A 8 -9.95 -30.27 -29.03
N ASN A 9 -9.65 -30.74 -27.80
CA ASN A 9 -10.19 -30.15 -26.59
C ASN A 9 -9.67 -28.72 -26.35
N ILE A 10 -8.40 -28.47 -26.65
CA ILE A 10 -7.80 -27.13 -26.58
C ILE A 10 -8.44 -26.21 -27.63
N SER A 11 -8.63 -26.68 -28.86
CA SER A 11 -9.26 -25.90 -29.92
C SER A 11 -10.71 -25.56 -29.58
N ALA A 12 -11.49 -26.53 -29.08
CA ALA A 12 -12.85 -26.31 -28.61
C ALA A 12 -12.90 -25.33 -27.43
N ALA A 13 -11.97 -25.43 -26.48
CA ALA A 13 -11.88 -24.50 -25.36
C ALA A 13 -11.57 -23.07 -25.81
N PHE A 14 -10.68 -22.87 -26.79
CA PHE A 14 -10.41 -21.54 -27.34
C PHE A 14 -11.59 -20.98 -28.13
N GLU A 15 -12.30 -21.80 -28.88
CA GLU A 15 -13.49 -21.39 -29.64
C GLU A 15 -14.64 -20.98 -28.69
N ASP A 16 -14.82 -21.71 -27.59
CA ASP A 16 -15.79 -21.35 -26.56
C ASP A 16 -15.36 -20.14 -25.74
N LEU A 17 -14.07 -19.98 -25.45
CA LEU A 17 -13.53 -18.76 -24.83
C LEU A 17 -13.75 -17.55 -25.76
N SER A 18 -13.61 -17.72 -27.08
CA SER A 18 -13.88 -16.67 -28.07
C SER A 18 -15.35 -16.24 -28.06
N LYS A 19 -16.28 -17.21 -28.03
CA LYS A 19 -17.72 -16.94 -27.90
C LYS A 19 -18.05 -16.26 -26.57
N LEU A 20 -17.41 -16.69 -25.48
CA LEU A 20 -17.56 -16.09 -24.16
C LEU A 20 -17.05 -14.64 -24.16
N MET A 21 -15.92 -14.35 -24.82
CA MET A 21 -15.41 -12.99 -25.00
C MET A 21 -16.34 -12.12 -25.86
N GLU A 22 -16.98 -12.68 -26.89
CA GLU A 22 -17.97 -11.97 -27.72
C GLU A 22 -19.22 -11.61 -26.90
N MET A 23 -19.75 -12.55 -26.11
CA MET A 23 -20.87 -12.27 -25.20
C MET A 23 -20.50 -11.27 -24.11
N ALA A 24 -19.28 -11.36 -23.56
CA ALA A 24 -18.77 -10.40 -22.59
C ALA A 24 -18.60 -9.00 -23.21
N LYS A 25 -18.22 -8.90 -24.49
CA LYS A 25 -18.13 -7.65 -25.24
C LYS A 25 -19.49 -7.00 -25.43
N ASP A 26 -20.52 -7.79 -25.74
CA ASP A 26 -21.90 -7.30 -25.88
C ASP A 26 -22.47 -6.85 -24.53
N MET A 27 -22.26 -7.63 -23.46
CA MET A 27 -22.59 -7.20 -22.10
C MET A 27 -21.83 -5.93 -21.71
N GLY A 28 -20.57 -5.79 -22.11
CA GLY A 28 -19.78 -4.58 -21.88
C GLY A 28 -20.30 -3.37 -22.63
N ALA A 29 -20.71 -3.52 -23.89
CA ALA A 29 -21.31 -2.47 -24.69
C ALA A 29 -22.68 -2.05 -24.13
N LEU A 30 -23.51 -3.02 -23.73
CA LEU A 30 -24.79 -2.77 -23.09
C LEU A 30 -24.62 -2.04 -21.75
N SER A 31 -23.67 -2.49 -20.93
CA SER A 31 -23.32 -1.85 -19.67
C SER A 31 -22.86 -0.39 -19.85
N LYS A 32 -22.03 -0.12 -20.87
CA LYS A 32 -21.65 1.25 -21.25
C LYS A 32 -22.85 2.11 -21.66
N SER A 33 -23.77 1.55 -22.45
CA SER A 33 -25.00 2.25 -22.89
C SER A 33 -25.95 2.55 -21.72
N ILE A 34 -26.13 1.59 -20.80
CA ILE A 34 -26.93 1.78 -19.58
C ILE A 34 -26.29 2.85 -18.69
N THR A 35 -24.97 2.80 -18.50
CA THR A 35 -24.22 3.79 -17.72
C THR A 35 -24.36 5.20 -18.30
N GLN A 36 -24.30 5.34 -19.63
CA GLN A 36 -24.51 6.62 -20.31
C GLN A 36 -25.93 7.15 -20.08
N LYS A 37 -26.95 6.30 -20.25
CA LYS A 37 -28.36 6.68 -20.02
C LYS A 37 -28.66 7.02 -18.56
N LEU A 38 -28.01 6.35 -17.60
CA LEU A 38 -28.10 6.70 -16.18
C LEU A 38 -27.54 8.11 -15.91
N LYS A 39 -26.42 8.47 -16.56
CA LYS A 39 -25.76 9.77 -16.41
C LYS A 39 -26.59 10.92 -16.99
N GLU A 40 -27.31 10.67 -18.09
CA GLU A 40 -28.19 11.64 -18.76
C GLU A 40 -29.50 11.91 -17.98
N LYS A 41 -29.96 10.97 -17.14
CA LYS A 41 -31.21 11.06 -16.36
C LYS A 41 -31.02 11.56 -14.92
N GLY A 42 -29.92 12.27 -14.63
CA GLY A 42 -29.33 12.54 -13.30
C GLY A 42 -30.17 13.16 -12.16
N SER A 43 -31.49 13.03 -12.12
CA SER A 43 -32.37 13.57 -11.07
C SER A 43 -33.52 12.65 -10.63
N SER A 44 -33.60 11.38 -11.08
CA SER A 44 -34.77 10.51 -10.82
C SER A 44 -34.47 9.11 -10.26
N LEU A 45 -33.22 8.80 -9.92
CA LEU A 45 -32.82 7.46 -9.46
C LEU A 45 -32.38 7.50 -8.00
N THR A 46 -32.82 6.51 -7.21
CA THR A 46 -32.36 6.30 -5.83
C THR A 46 -30.92 5.78 -5.83
N ASP A 47 -30.13 6.23 -4.85
CA ASP A 47 -28.72 5.87 -4.74
C ASP A 47 -28.49 4.34 -4.65
N ASP A 48 -29.44 3.61 -4.06
CA ASP A 48 -29.36 2.14 -3.85
C ASP A 48 -29.37 1.33 -5.15
N GLU A 49 -30.20 1.67 -6.14
CA GLU A 49 -30.28 0.93 -7.41
C GLU A 49 -28.99 1.10 -8.22
N THR A 50 -28.38 2.28 -8.12
CA THR A 50 -27.12 2.59 -8.80
C THR A 50 -25.94 1.87 -8.14
N VAL A 51 -25.95 1.73 -6.81
CA VAL A 51 -24.94 0.96 -6.06
C VAL A 51 -25.02 -0.54 -6.38
N MET A 52 -26.22 -1.11 -6.39
CA MET A 52 -26.44 -2.52 -6.76
C MET A 52 -25.99 -2.82 -8.20
N PHE A 53 -26.35 -1.99 -9.17
CA PHE A 53 -25.93 -2.20 -10.56
C PHE A 53 -24.41 -2.18 -10.71
N LYS A 54 -23.71 -1.33 -9.94
CA LYS A 54 -22.25 -1.23 -9.95
C LYS A 54 -21.53 -2.40 -9.31
N SER A 55 -22.08 -2.95 -8.22
CA SER A 55 -21.51 -4.17 -7.63
C SER A 55 -21.61 -5.35 -8.60
N HIS A 56 -22.75 -5.48 -9.30
CA HIS A 56 -22.92 -6.49 -10.33
C HIS A 56 -21.93 -6.36 -11.49
N LEU A 57 -21.62 -5.15 -11.97
CA LEU A 57 -20.62 -4.95 -13.02
C LEU A 57 -19.19 -5.27 -12.58
N LEU A 58 -18.87 -4.99 -11.32
CA LEU A 58 -17.57 -5.34 -10.74
C LEU A 58 -17.39 -6.86 -10.63
N SER A 59 -18.44 -7.58 -10.22
CA SER A 59 -18.45 -9.05 -10.18
C SER A 59 -18.32 -9.69 -11.57
N LEU A 60 -18.65 -8.98 -12.64
CA LEU A 60 -18.59 -9.47 -14.02
C LEU A 60 -17.24 -9.20 -14.71
N GLY A 61 -16.30 -8.50 -14.08
CA GLY A 61 -14.96 -8.23 -14.63
C GLY A 61 -14.95 -7.32 -15.88
N ILE A 62 -16.09 -6.72 -16.23
CA ILE A 62 -16.22 -5.79 -17.35
C ILE A 62 -15.56 -4.47 -16.95
N SER A 63 -14.33 -4.30 -17.42
CA SER A 63 -13.54 -3.07 -17.29
C SER A 63 -13.73 -2.23 -18.55
N ASP A 64 -14.56 -1.19 -18.50
CA ASP A 64 -14.10 0.21 -18.54
C ASP A 64 -15.21 1.24 -18.85
N PRO A 65 -15.18 2.45 -18.28
CA PRO A 65 -14.15 2.94 -17.39
C PRO A 65 -14.71 3.15 -16.00
N VAL A 66 -14.15 2.45 -15.02
CA VAL A 66 -14.13 3.02 -13.66
C VAL A 66 -13.04 4.09 -13.60
N THR A 67 -12.80 4.85 -14.67
CA THR A 67 -12.10 6.14 -14.54
C THR A 67 -13.01 7.01 -13.71
N LYS A 68 -12.63 7.26 -12.46
CA LYS A 68 -12.51 8.58 -11.79
C LYS A 68 -13.56 9.70 -12.08
N SER A 69 -14.69 9.42 -12.71
CA SER A 69 -15.56 10.42 -13.34
C SER A 69 -17.05 10.07 -13.43
N ALA A 70 -17.45 8.84 -13.09
CA ALA A 70 -18.87 8.45 -13.12
C ALA A 70 -19.61 8.68 -11.79
N TYR A 71 -18.85 8.85 -10.70
CA TYR A 71 -19.24 9.50 -9.43
C TYR A 71 -18.11 10.51 -9.13
N GLY A 72 -18.14 11.26 -8.04
CA GLY A 72 -16.89 11.80 -7.45
C GLY A 72 -15.84 10.72 -7.09
N SER A 73 -16.16 9.43 -7.32
CA SER A 73 -15.34 8.26 -7.74
C SER A 73 -13.99 7.97 -7.07
N GLY A 74 -13.90 6.76 -6.50
CA GLY A 74 -12.70 6.16 -5.91
C GLY A 74 -12.61 6.41 -4.41
N MET A 75 -12.90 7.63 -3.98
CA MET A 75 -12.70 8.03 -2.59
C MET A 75 -13.50 7.19 -1.58
N THR A 76 -14.80 6.94 -1.77
CA THR A 76 -15.59 6.24 -0.74
C THR A 76 -15.18 4.79 -0.50
N TYR A 77 -14.87 4.03 -1.57
CA TYR A 77 -14.30 2.68 -1.44
C TYR A 77 -12.97 2.71 -0.69
N TYR A 78 -12.05 3.58 -1.12
CA TYR A 78 -10.74 3.71 -0.47
C TYR A 78 -10.86 4.23 0.96
N GLN A 79 -11.88 5.03 1.28
CA GLN A 79 -12.14 5.53 2.62
C GLN A 79 -12.62 4.43 3.56
N GLU A 80 -13.57 3.60 3.15
CA GLU A 80 -14.03 2.47 3.95
C GLU A 80 -12.94 1.41 4.10
N LEU A 81 -12.19 1.12 3.02
CA LEU A 81 -11.05 0.23 3.08
C LEU A 81 -9.96 0.77 4.02
N ALA A 82 -9.68 2.07 3.99
CA ALA A 82 -8.71 2.71 4.87
C ALA A 82 -9.09 2.56 6.36
N LYS A 83 -10.37 2.74 6.71
CA LYS A 83 -10.86 2.53 8.08
C LYS A 83 -10.66 1.10 8.55
N GLN A 84 -11.05 0.12 7.72
CA GLN A 84 -10.85 -1.30 8.02
C GLN A 84 -9.37 -1.67 8.19
N LEU A 85 -8.52 -1.16 7.29
CA LEU A 85 -7.08 -1.38 7.38
C LEU A 85 -6.50 -0.76 8.66
N ALA A 86 -6.93 0.44 9.03
CA ALA A 86 -6.48 1.08 10.27
C ALA A 86 -6.85 0.25 11.50
N GLU A 87 -8.09 -0.22 11.59
CA GLU A 87 -8.56 -1.05 12.71
C GLU A 87 -7.75 -2.36 12.86
N VAL A 88 -7.48 -3.04 11.74
CA VAL A 88 -6.77 -4.34 11.76
C VAL A 88 -5.26 -4.17 11.97
N LEU A 89 -4.67 -3.07 11.48
CA LEU A 89 -3.22 -2.86 11.47
C LEU A 89 -2.70 -2.06 12.66
N GLU A 90 -3.54 -1.33 13.40
CA GLU A 90 -3.08 -0.49 14.50
C GLU A 90 -2.28 -1.28 15.56
N GLY A 91 -2.83 -2.38 16.06
CA GLY A 91 -2.15 -3.26 17.01
C GLY A 91 -0.84 -3.84 16.45
N PRO A 92 -0.84 -4.51 15.28
CA PRO A 92 0.38 -5.02 14.66
C PRO A 92 1.46 -3.97 14.38
N VAL A 93 1.07 -2.75 14.02
CA VAL A 93 2.01 -1.63 13.81
C VAL A 93 2.61 -1.19 15.15
N GLN A 94 1.81 -1.08 16.21
CA GLN A 94 2.30 -0.78 17.57
C GLN A 94 3.30 -1.83 18.06
N GLU A 95 2.99 -3.11 17.89
CA GLU A 95 3.88 -4.23 18.28
C GLU A 95 5.20 -4.23 17.50
N SER A 96 5.20 -3.68 16.28
CA SER A 96 6.37 -3.63 15.38
C SER A 96 7.17 -2.33 15.51
N GLY A 97 7.14 -1.67 16.67
CA GLY A 97 7.88 -0.42 16.90
C GLY A 97 7.27 0.82 16.24
N GLY A 98 5.97 0.77 15.92
CA GLY A 98 5.19 1.89 15.39
C GLY A 98 5.29 2.13 13.89
N ILE A 99 5.93 1.22 13.15
CA ILE A 99 6.14 1.32 11.70
C ILE A 99 6.14 -0.06 11.03
N LEU A 100 5.55 -0.17 9.84
CA LEU A 100 5.60 -1.37 9.00
C LEU A 100 5.84 -1.03 7.54
N SER A 101 6.55 -1.89 6.81
CA SER A 101 6.68 -1.74 5.36
C SER A 101 5.34 -1.99 4.66
N LEU A 102 5.05 -1.27 3.57
CA LEU A 102 3.81 -1.49 2.83
C LEU A 102 3.73 -2.91 2.24
N THR A 103 4.89 -3.51 1.94
CA THR A 103 5.00 -4.92 1.54
C THR A 103 4.57 -5.87 2.65
N ASP A 104 4.99 -5.63 3.89
CA ASP A 104 4.56 -6.45 5.04
C ASP A 104 3.06 -6.27 5.31
N VAL A 105 2.56 -5.04 5.19
CA VAL A 105 1.13 -4.73 5.30
C VAL A 105 0.34 -5.53 4.26
N TYR A 106 0.75 -5.50 2.99
CA TYR A 106 0.12 -6.25 1.91
C TYR A 106 0.05 -7.75 2.21
N CYS A 107 1.19 -8.33 2.57
CA CYS A 107 1.27 -9.75 2.90
C CYS A 107 0.40 -10.12 4.12
N ARG A 108 0.42 -9.30 5.17
CA ARG A 108 -0.38 -9.54 6.38
C ARG A 108 -1.88 -9.53 6.11
N ILE A 109 -2.37 -8.52 5.39
CA ILE A 109 -3.79 -8.37 5.08
C ILE A 109 -4.26 -9.51 4.17
N ASN A 110 -3.52 -9.81 3.10
CA ASN A 110 -3.92 -10.86 2.17
C ASN A 110 -3.83 -12.26 2.80
N ARG A 111 -2.87 -12.49 3.70
CA ARG A 111 -2.81 -13.74 4.48
C ARG A 111 -4.00 -13.87 5.44
N ALA A 112 -4.50 -12.77 5.99
CA ALA A 112 -5.68 -12.78 6.86
C ALA A 112 -7.00 -12.96 6.10
N ARG A 113 -7.11 -12.46 4.85
CA ARG A 113 -8.34 -12.50 4.04
C ARG A 113 -8.61 -13.83 3.32
N GLY A 114 -7.57 -14.57 2.95
CA GLY A 114 -7.70 -15.91 2.33
C GLY A 114 -8.17 -15.92 0.88
N LEU A 115 -9.46 -15.63 0.63
CA LEU A 115 -10.08 -15.72 -0.70
C LEU A 115 -10.33 -14.36 -1.35
N GLU A 116 -10.71 -13.33 -0.58
CA GLU A 116 -10.97 -11.98 -1.08
C GLU A 116 -9.71 -11.11 -1.02
N LEU A 117 -8.75 -11.44 -1.88
CA LEU A 117 -7.45 -10.76 -1.91
C LEU A 117 -7.57 -9.32 -2.38
N LEU A 118 -6.78 -8.45 -1.77
CA LEU A 118 -6.63 -7.06 -2.13
C LEU A 118 -5.48 -6.89 -3.14
N SER A 119 -5.70 -6.08 -4.18
CA SER A 119 -4.63 -5.74 -5.12
C SER A 119 -3.61 -4.78 -4.47
N PRO A 120 -2.34 -4.75 -4.93
CA PRO A 120 -1.34 -3.80 -4.44
C PRO A 120 -1.77 -2.34 -4.64
N GLU A 121 -2.44 -2.04 -5.74
CA GLU A 121 -2.92 -0.70 -6.07
C GLU A 121 -4.02 -0.24 -5.13
N ASP A 122 -4.96 -1.13 -4.80
CA ASP A 122 -6.07 -0.80 -3.90
C ASP A 122 -5.59 -0.57 -2.48
N LEU A 123 -4.64 -1.39 -2.00
CA LEU A 123 -3.99 -1.18 -0.72
C LEU A 123 -3.33 0.20 -0.67
N LEU A 124 -2.52 0.52 -1.69
CA LEU A 124 -1.81 1.79 -1.75
C LEU A 124 -2.77 2.98 -1.78
N ASN A 125 -3.83 2.90 -2.58
CA ASN A 125 -4.82 3.97 -2.70
C ASN A 125 -5.63 4.16 -1.42
N ALA A 126 -5.93 3.08 -0.70
CA ALA A 126 -6.53 3.17 0.64
C ALA A 126 -5.58 3.81 1.65
N CYS A 127 -4.31 3.41 1.69
CA CYS A 127 -3.33 4.00 2.60
C CYS A 127 -3.13 5.51 2.35
N LYS A 128 -3.21 5.98 1.10
CA LYS A 128 -3.10 7.40 0.76
C LYS A 128 -4.20 8.28 1.35
N VAL A 129 -5.42 7.74 1.52
CA VAL A 129 -6.55 8.52 2.06
C VAL A 129 -6.60 8.51 3.60
N MET A 130 -5.79 7.69 4.26
CA MET A 130 -5.80 7.57 5.73
C MET A 130 -5.52 8.90 6.45
N GLU A 131 -4.59 9.71 5.94
CA GLU A 131 -4.27 11.01 6.53
C GLU A 131 -5.45 11.99 6.42
N SER A 132 -6.14 12.00 5.27
CA SER A 132 -7.33 12.85 5.06
C SER A 132 -8.50 12.49 5.98
N LEU A 133 -8.56 11.23 6.43
CA LEU A 133 -9.58 10.72 7.34
C LEU A 133 -9.18 10.81 8.82
N GLN A 134 -7.99 11.37 9.12
CA GLN A 134 -7.45 11.46 10.48
C GLN A 134 -7.38 10.11 11.20
N LEU A 135 -7.08 9.04 10.46
CA LEU A 135 -6.89 7.72 11.02
C LEU A 135 -5.57 7.62 11.81
N PRO A 136 -5.44 6.66 12.75
CA PRO A 136 -4.25 6.51 13.59
C PRO A 136 -3.00 6.08 12.80
N LEU A 137 -3.14 5.70 11.53
CA LEU A 137 -2.05 5.27 10.66
C LEU A 137 -1.87 6.24 9.49
N ARG A 138 -0.62 6.46 9.09
CA ARG A 138 -0.25 7.35 7.97
C ARG A 138 0.73 6.67 7.03
N LEU A 139 0.51 6.89 5.74
CA LEU A 139 1.45 6.49 4.71
C LEU A 139 2.64 7.45 4.69
N HIS A 140 3.85 6.90 4.72
CA HIS A 140 5.09 7.66 4.59
C HIS A 140 5.97 7.04 3.50
N VAL A 141 6.66 7.88 2.75
CA VAL A 141 7.58 7.46 1.69
C VAL A 141 8.95 8.04 2.01
N PHE A 142 9.92 7.17 2.27
CA PHE A 142 11.31 7.58 2.47
C PHE A 142 11.95 8.01 1.16
N ARG A 143 13.06 8.74 1.24
CA ARG A 143 13.81 9.21 0.06
C ARG A 143 14.31 8.06 -0.83
N SER A 144 14.56 6.88 -0.25
CA SER A 144 14.90 5.67 -1.01
C SER A 144 13.76 5.11 -1.85
N GLY A 145 12.53 5.60 -1.67
CA GLY A 145 11.31 5.07 -2.27
C GLY A 145 10.63 3.99 -1.43
N VAL A 146 11.26 3.56 -0.32
CA VAL A 146 10.63 2.62 0.63
C VAL A 146 9.37 3.27 1.20
N THR A 147 8.25 2.59 1.00
CA THR A 147 6.94 3.06 1.44
C THR A 147 6.52 2.28 2.68
N VAL A 148 6.07 2.99 3.70
CA VAL A 148 5.74 2.44 5.02
C VAL A 148 4.43 3.00 5.54
N LEU A 149 3.84 2.28 6.47
CA LEU A 149 2.72 2.73 7.29
C LEU A 149 3.21 2.94 8.72
N LYS A 150 3.04 4.15 9.25
CA LYS A 150 3.47 4.53 10.60
C LYS A 150 2.31 5.04 11.44
N LEU A 151 2.42 4.97 12.76
CA LEU A 151 1.46 5.62 13.66
C LEU A 151 1.49 7.13 13.49
N ALA A 152 0.31 7.77 13.52
CA ALA A 152 0.17 9.22 13.46
C ALA A 152 0.81 9.94 14.66
N THR A 153 1.04 9.23 15.76
CA THR A 153 1.72 9.72 16.97
C THR A 153 3.24 9.75 16.82
N GLN A 154 3.81 9.04 15.84
CA GLN A 154 5.25 9.09 15.62
C GLN A 154 5.66 10.40 14.96
N ASN A 155 6.63 11.06 15.60
CA ASN A 155 7.32 12.22 15.06
C ASN A 155 8.72 11.82 14.60
N ASP A 156 9.01 12.04 13.32
CA ASP A 156 10.30 11.71 12.70
C ASP A 156 11.47 12.42 13.39
N GLU A 157 11.25 13.61 13.97
CA GLU A 157 12.26 14.34 14.73
C GLU A 157 12.59 13.63 16.05
N ALA A 158 11.57 13.28 16.83
CA ALA A 158 11.73 12.54 18.08
C ALA A 158 12.38 11.16 17.86
N THR A 159 11.99 10.48 16.78
CA THR A 159 12.60 9.21 16.36
C THR A 159 14.09 9.38 16.04
N SER A 160 14.48 10.51 15.44
CA SER A 160 15.89 10.79 15.12
C SER A 160 16.72 11.13 16.34
N THR A 161 16.15 11.87 17.30
CA THR A 161 16.82 12.15 18.57
C THR A 161 17.01 10.89 19.41
N GLU A 162 16.02 10.00 19.44
CA GLU A 162 16.13 8.69 20.09
C GLU A 162 17.21 7.82 19.41
N THR A 163 17.29 7.83 18.08
CA THR A 163 18.38 7.14 17.36
C THR A 163 19.74 7.72 17.70
N ARG A 164 19.84 9.05 17.84
CA ARG A 164 21.08 9.69 18.24
C ARG A 164 21.51 9.23 19.63
N GLN A 165 20.60 9.19 20.59
CA GLN A 165 20.88 8.70 21.95
C GLN A 165 21.38 7.26 21.95
N LEU A 166 20.73 6.36 21.20
CA LEU A 166 21.17 4.97 21.08
C LEU A 166 22.59 4.86 20.52
N ILE A 167 22.95 5.71 19.56
CA ILE A 167 24.29 5.74 18.98
C ILE A 167 25.30 6.32 19.96
N ASP A 168 24.94 7.35 20.75
CA ASP A 168 25.81 7.90 21.78
C ASP A 168 26.12 6.85 22.86
N GLU A 169 25.15 6.01 23.24
CA GLU A 169 25.33 4.92 24.21
C GLU A 169 26.25 3.80 23.70
N HIS A 170 26.15 3.46 22.41
CA HIS A 170 26.91 2.35 21.80
C HIS A 170 28.18 2.81 21.07
N GLY A 171 28.41 4.12 20.99
CA GLY A 171 29.46 4.79 20.23
C GLY A 171 29.21 4.82 18.71
N SER A 172 28.82 3.69 18.12
CA SER A 172 28.50 3.58 16.68
C SER A 172 27.68 2.34 16.36
N LEU A 173 26.79 2.44 15.39
CA LEU A 173 25.89 1.36 15.02
C LEU A 173 25.78 1.23 13.49
N SER A 174 25.70 -0.02 13.01
CA SER A 174 25.22 -0.33 11.67
C SER A 174 23.70 -0.59 11.68
N ALA A 175 23.08 -0.69 10.51
CA ALA A 175 21.64 -0.98 10.39
C ALA A 175 21.27 -2.35 10.98
N GLU A 176 22.16 -3.35 10.82
CA GLU A 176 22.00 -4.71 11.35
C GLU A 176 22.07 -4.73 12.87
N GLN A 177 22.84 -3.83 13.48
CA GLN A 177 22.96 -3.70 14.94
C GLN A 177 21.81 -2.90 15.54
N LEU A 178 21.33 -1.88 14.85
CA LEU A 178 20.19 -1.07 15.31
C LEU A 178 18.86 -1.84 15.25
N SER A 179 18.68 -2.69 14.23
CA SER A 179 17.46 -3.47 14.01
C SER A 179 16.98 -4.26 15.25
N PRO A 180 17.79 -5.11 15.91
CA PRO A 180 17.37 -5.85 17.08
C PRO A 180 17.14 -4.97 18.33
N LEU A 181 17.82 -3.82 18.44
CA LEU A 181 17.65 -2.90 19.57
C LEU A 181 16.29 -2.20 19.55
N VAL A 182 15.81 -1.89 18.35
CA VAL A 182 14.58 -1.11 18.12
C VAL A 182 13.40 -2.00 17.70
N HIS A 183 13.63 -3.30 17.52
CA HIS A 183 12.63 -4.28 17.06
C HIS A 183 11.97 -3.93 15.71
N ILE A 184 12.77 -3.39 14.78
CA ILE A 184 12.32 -3.09 13.41
C ILE A 184 13.18 -3.81 12.37
N PRO A 185 12.65 -4.11 11.16
CA PRO A 185 13.43 -4.70 10.08
C PRO A 185 14.67 -3.87 9.71
N VAL A 186 15.75 -4.54 9.30
CA VAL A 186 17.03 -3.91 8.93
C VAL A 186 16.87 -2.79 7.89
N ILE A 187 15.97 -2.97 6.92
CA ILE A 187 15.67 -1.94 5.92
C ILE A 187 15.14 -0.65 6.57
N LEU A 188 14.26 -0.75 7.56
CA LEU A 188 13.71 0.40 8.27
C LEU A 188 14.72 1.01 9.25
N ALA A 189 15.55 0.17 9.88
CA ALA A 189 16.67 0.63 10.69
C ALA A 189 17.64 1.48 9.86
N LYS A 190 17.95 1.06 8.64
CA LYS A 190 18.77 1.83 7.70
C LYS A 190 18.12 3.17 7.33
N GLU A 191 16.83 3.19 6.99
CA GLU A 191 16.12 4.45 6.70
C GLU A 191 16.12 5.39 7.91
N ARG A 192 15.94 4.85 9.12
CA ARG A 192 15.97 5.61 10.38
C ARG A 192 17.34 6.28 10.61
N LEU A 193 18.43 5.56 10.35
CA LEU A 193 19.80 6.10 10.42
C LEU A 193 20.03 7.21 9.37
N ILE A 194 19.61 6.98 8.13
CA ILE A 194 19.71 7.97 7.04
C ILE A 194 18.88 9.22 7.36
N CYS A 195 17.71 9.08 7.97
CA CYS A 195 16.88 10.22 8.38
C CYS A 195 17.55 11.07 9.46
N ALA A 196 18.21 10.45 10.43
CA ALA A 196 18.95 11.17 11.47
C ALA A 196 20.21 11.85 10.90
N GLU A 197 20.90 11.21 9.95
CA GLU A 197 22.02 11.80 9.22
C GLU A 197 21.59 13.03 8.39
N GLN A 198 20.45 12.96 7.68
CA GLN A 198 19.93 14.10 6.91
C GLN A 198 19.62 15.34 7.77
N ARG A 199 19.35 15.12 9.06
CA ARG A 199 19.17 16.18 10.06
C ARG A 199 20.50 16.70 10.64
N GLY A 200 21.63 16.15 10.19
CA GLY A 200 22.96 16.49 10.69
C GLY A 200 23.28 15.89 12.06
N LEU A 201 22.43 15.02 12.63
CA LEU A 201 22.67 14.44 13.96
C LEU A 201 23.76 13.36 13.93
N LEU A 202 23.89 12.67 12.79
CA LEU A 202 24.82 11.57 12.58
C LEU A 202 25.72 11.85 11.38
N CYS A 203 26.89 11.22 11.37
CA CYS A 203 27.75 11.12 10.20
C CYS A 203 27.92 9.64 9.81
N ARG A 204 28.14 9.39 8.52
CA ARG A 204 28.38 8.05 8.00
C ARG A 204 29.89 7.79 7.85
N ASP A 205 30.27 6.56 8.11
CA ASP A 205 31.56 5.97 7.73
C ASP A 205 31.27 4.80 6.78
N ASP A 206 31.78 4.89 5.55
CA ASP A 206 31.59 3.88 4.51
C ASP A 206 32.96 3.30 4.16
N SER A 207 33.21 2.09 4.65
CA SER A 207 34.49 1.40 4.53
C SER A 207 34.31 -0.03 4.03
N VAL A 208 35.42 -0.76 3.87
CA VAL A 208 35.39 -2.19 3.53
C VAL A 208 34.68 -3.04 4.59
N GLU A 209 34.55 -2.54 5.82
CA GLU A 209 33.83 -3.20 6.91
C GLU A 209 32.31 -2.97 6.85
N GLY A 210 31.86 -2.07 5.97
CA GLY A 210 30.46 -1.73 5.74
C GLY A 210 30.11 -0.30 6.14
N LEU A 211 28.81 0.00 6.07
CA LEU A 211 28.26 1.32 6.39
C LEU A 211 27.93 1.41 7.89
N ARG A 212 28.62 2.30 8.59
CA ARG A 212 28.42 2.60 10.02
C ARG A 212 28.02 4.05 10.22
N PHE A 213 27.27 4.31 11.29
CA PHE A 213 26.85 5.66 11.68
C PHE A 213 27.42 6.01 13.04
N TYR A 214 27.90 7.25 13.14
CA TYR A 214 28.52 7.83 14.32
C TYR A 214 27.82 9.14 14.71
N PRO A 215 27.95 9.60 15.96
CA PRO A 215 27.58 10.94 16.37
C PRO A 215 28.28 11.99 15.49
N ASN A 216 27.56 13.01 15.04
CA ASN A 216 28.15 14.06 14.20
C ASN A 216 28.96 15.07 15.02
N LEU A 217 30.16 14.66 15.44
CA LEU A 217 31.09 15.52 16.19
C LEU A 217 31.64 16.68 15.36
N PHE A 218 31.51 16.65 14.03
CA PHE A 218 31.96 17.74 13.17
C PHE A 218 31.12 19.00 13.36
N LEU A 219 29.83 18.86 13.63
CA LEU A 219 28.94 19.99 13.88
C LEU A 219 28.93 20.43 15.35
N GLU A 220 29.27 19.53 16.28
CA GLU A 220 29.30 19.84 17.72
C GLU A 220 30.57 20.54 18.20
N LYS A 221 31.69 20.35 17.49
CA LYS A 221 32.99 20.96 17.85
C LYS A 221 33.25 22.32 17.20
N LEU A 222 32.22 22.93 16.61
CA LEU A 222 32.30 24.23 15.94
C LEU A 222 31.94 25.41 16.88
N ASP A 223 31.67 25.12 18.15
CA ASP A 223 31.55 26.10 19.25
C ASP A 223 32.77 26.07 20.20
#